data_AF-A0A9D7S6D9-F1
#
_entry.id   AF-A0A9D7S6D9-F1
#
_cell.length_a   1.000
_cell.length_b   1.000
_cell.length_c   1.000
_cell.angle_alpha   90.00
_cell.angle_beta   90.00
_cell.angle_gamma   90.00
#
_symmetry.space_group_name_H-M   'P 1'
#
loop_
_entity.id
_entity.type
_entity.pdbx_description
1 polymer ?
#
loop_
_entity_poly.entity_id
_entity_poly.type
_entity_poly.pdbx_seq_one_letter_code
_entity_poly.pdbx_strand_id
1 'polypeptide(L)' 'MSTTEIISSIMALSIKDRLKIIELIVKTIQESDEEKLERASAAMIEDYHHDEDLTALTALDMENFYETRGNLAS' A
#
# COMPACT_ATOMS: atom_id res chain seq x y z
N MET A 1 23.11 19.34 -18.77
CA MET A 1 21.64 19.51 -18.80
C MET A 1 21.20 20.14 -17.50
N SER A 2 21.07 21.46 -17.50
CA SER A 2 20.36 22.17 -16.45
C SER A 2 18.86 21.97 -16.60
N THR A 3 18.10 22.20 -15.52
CA THR A 3 16.63 22.19 -15.54
C THR A 3 16.07 23.17 -16.57
N THR A 4 16.76 24.30 -16.78
CA THR A 4 16.37 25.29 -17.79
C THR A 4 16.54 24.77 -19.21
N GLU A 5 17.63 24.04 -19.51
CA GLU A 5 17.85 23.40 -20.81
C GLU A 5 16.80 22.32 -21.10
N ILE A 6 16.38 21.56 -20.08
CA ILE A 6 15.31 20.56 -20.19
C ILE A 6 13.98 21.22 -20.56
N ILE A 7 13.59 22.26 -19.82
CA ILE A 7 12.33 22.98 -20.06
C ILE A 7 12.33 23.59 -21.46
N SER A 8 13.42 24.25 -21.87
CA SER A 8 13.54 24.81 -23.22
C SER A 8 13.41 23.74 -24.31
N SER A 9 13.99 22.55 -24.08
CA SER A 9 13.89 21.42 -25.01
C SER A 9 12.46 20.89 -25.13
N ILE A 10 11.75 20.74 -24.00
CA ILE A 10 10.34 20.33 -23.97
C ILE A 10 9.46 21.36 -24.68
N MET A 11 9.71 22.65 -24.47
CA MET A 11 8.95 23.73 -25.10
C MET A 11 9.16 23.80 -26.61
N ALA A 12 10.31 23.37 -27.12
CA ALA A 12 10.60 23.30 -28.56
C ALA A 12 9.86 22.15 -29.28
N LEU A 13 9.26 21.21 -28.56
CA LEU A 13 8.53 20.08 -29.14
C LEU A 13 7.19 20.49 -29.75
N SER A 14 6.64 19.62 -30.60
CA SER A 14 5.28 19.78 -31.11
C SER A 14 4.25 19.72 -29.97
N ILE A 15 3.08 20.34 -30.17
CA ILE A 15 1.97 20.28 -29.19
C ILE A 15 1.63 18.83 -28.84
N LYS A 16 1.63 17.93 -29.83
CA LYS A 16 1.33 16.51 -29.66
C LYS A 16 2.33 15.83 -28.72
N ASP A 17 3.62 16.12 -28.88
CA ASP A 17 4.66 15.50 -28.05
C ASP A 17 4.66 16.07 -26.63
N ARG A 18 4.39 17.37 -26.48
CA ARG A 18 4.20 17.98 -25.15
C ARG A 18 3.01 17.37 -24.41
N LEU A 19 1.89 17.08 -25.10
CA LEU A 19 0.74 16.41 -24.51
C LEU A 19 1.08 14.99 -24.02
N LYS A 20 1.85 14.21 -24.80
CA LYS A 20 2.32 12.89 -24.36
C LYS A 20 3.19 12.96 -23.11
N ILE A 21 4.06 13.96 -23.01
CA ILE A 21 4.89 14.15 -21.81
C ILE A 21 4.02 14.47 -20.60
N ILE A 22 3.00 15.32 -20.76
CA ILE A 22 2.03 15.62 -19.68
C ILE A 22 1.30 14.34 -19.24
N GLU A 23 0.81 13.54 -20.18
CA GLU A 23 0.14 12.26 -19.90
C GLU A 23 1.05 11.32 -19.10
N LEU A 24 2.31 11.16 -19.53
CA LEU A 24 3.29 10.35 -18.84
C LEU A 24 3.56 10.83 -17.41
N ILE A 25 3.68 12.15 -17.22
CA ILE A 25 3.88 12.75 -15.89
C ILE A 25 2.68 12.45 -14.99
N VAL A 26 1.45 12.66 -15.46
CA VAL A 26 0.24 12.40 -14.68
C VAL A 26 0.16 10.92 -14.29
N LYS A 27 0.41 10.02 -15.24
CA LYS A 27 0.42 8.58 -15.00
C LYS A 27 1.47 8.18 -13.94
N THR A 28 2.68 8.73 -14.05
CA THR A 28 3.77 8.43 -13.11
C THR A 28 3.44 8.90 -11.69
N ILE A 29 2.78 10.06 -11.54
CA ILE A 29 2.33 10.56 -10.24
C ILE A 29 1.29 9.61 -9.64
N GLN A 30 0.31 9.18 -10.44
CA GLN A 30 -0.74 8.26 -9.99
C GLN A 30 -0.19 6.89 -9.57
N GLU A 31 0.68 6.30 -10.38
CA GLU A 31 1.33 5.01 -10.07
C GLU A 31 2.19 5.08 -8.80
N SER A 32 2.79 6.24 -8.51
CA SER A 32 3.59 6.43 -7.29
C SER A 32 2.78 6.38 -6.00
N ASP A 33 1.50 6.75 -6.05
CA ASP A 33 0.63 6.71 -4.88
C ASP A 33 0.05 5.31 -4.66
N GLU A 34 -0.23 4.58 -5.73
CA GLU A 34 -0.62 3.17 -5.67
C GLU A 34 0.52 2.30 -5.10
N GLU A 35 1.75 2.51 -5.57
CA GLU A 35 2.93 1.79 -5.06
C GLU A 35 3.20 2.09 -3.56
N LYS A 36 2.94 3.32 -3.10
CA LYS A 36 3.04 3.66 -1.67
C LYS A 36 2.00 2.93 -0.83
N LEU A 37 0.76 2.86 -1.32
CA LEU A 37 -0.33 2.15 -0.63
C LEU A 37 -0.06 0.64 -0.58
N GLU A 38 0.44 0.07 -1.67
CA GLU A 38 0.83 -1.34 -1.71
C GLU A 38 1.95 -1.65 -0.70
N ARG A 39 2.99 -0.81 -0.64
CA ARG A 39 4.08 -0.97 0.34
C ARG A 39 3.59 -0.80 1.77
N ALA A 40 2.73 0.18 2.04
CA ALA A 40 2.15 0.38 3.37
C ALA A 40 1.28 -0.82 3.79
N SER A 41 0.46 -1.33 2.87
CA SER A 41 -0.35 -2.53 3.09
C SER A 41 0.51 -3.77 3.37
N ALA A 42 1.57 -3.97 2.61
CA ALA A 42 2.51 -5.08 2.82
C ALA A 42 3.18 -4.99 4.20
N ALA A 43 3.62 -3.81 4.61
CA ALA A 43 4.19 -3.59 5.95
C ALA A 43 3.15 -3.87 7.06
N MET A 44 1.90 -3.41 6.90
CA MET A 44 0.83 -3.68 7.87
C MET A 44 0.49 -5.18 7.98
N ILE A 45 0.51 -5.91 6.87
CA ILE A 45 0.32 -7.36 6.86
C ILE A 45 1.48 -8.07 7.57
N GLU A 46 2.72 -7.63 7.31
CA GLU A 46 3.90 -8.18 7.97
C GLU A 46 3.84 -7.97 9.49
N ASP A 47 3.48 -6.77 9.95
CA ASP A 47 3.29 -6.47 11.37
C ASP A 47 2.19 -7.34 11.99
N TYR A 48 1.05 -7.48 11.32
CA TYR A 48 -0.06 -8.33 11.79
C TYR A 48 0.35 -9.80 11.97
N HIS A 49 1.28 -10.32 11.16
CA HIS A 49 1.76 -11.69 11.26
C HIS A 49 2.81 -11.91 12.36
N HIS A 50 3.55 -10.89 12.76
CA HIS A 50 4.69 -11.01 13.68
C HIS A 50 4.47 -10.37 15.04
N ASP A 51 3.45 -9.52 15.19
CA ASP A 51 3.08 -8.89 16.45
C ASP A 51 1.91 -9.65 17.10
N GLU A 52 2.22 -10.39 18.17
CA GLU A 52 1.24 -11.14 18.95
C GLU A 52 0.22 -10.23 19.64
N ASP A 53 0.57 -8.97 19.95
CA ASP A 53 -0.37 -8.02 20.55
C ASP A 53 -1.47 -7.61 19.57
N LEU A 54 -1.17 -7.59 18.26
CA LEU A 54 -2.15 -7.29 17.20
C LEU A 54 -3.16 -8.43 16.98
N THR A 55 -2.86 -9.65 17.43
CA THR A 55 -3.74 -10.82 17.31
C THR A 55 -4.27 -11.34 18.65
N ALA A 56 -3.89 -10.71 19.77
CA ALA A 56 -4.22 -11.15 21.12
C ALA A 56 -5.73 -11.37 21.35
N LEU A 57 -6.59 -10.51 20.81
CA LEU A 57 -8.04 -10.68 20.94
C LEU A 57 -8.58 -11.87 20.13
N THR A 58 -8.00 -12.13 18.96
CA THR A 58 -8.36 -13.29 18.13
C THR A 58 -7.86 -14.60 18.74
N ALA A 59 -6.67 -14.58 19.34
CA ALA A 59 -6.12 -15.73 20.07
C ALA A 59 -7.00 -16.11 21.28
N LEU A 60 -7.47 -15.11 22.04
CA LEU A 60 -8.36 -15.30 23.19
C LEU A 60 -9.74 -15.87 22.80
N ASP A 61 -10.27 -15.49 21.62
CA ASP A 61 -11.54 -16.02 21.11
C ASP A 61 -11.43 -17.52 20.73
N MET A 62 -10.25 -17.96 20.29
CA MET A 62 -9.97 -19.37 20.01
C MET A 62 -9.76 -20.22 21.29
N GLU A 63 -9.41 -19.58 22.41
CA GLU A 63 -8.99 -20.29 23.63
C GLU A 63 -10.17 -20.81 24.48
N ASN A 64 -11.42 -20.40 24.23
CA ASN A 64 -12.55 -20.68 25.13
C ASN A 64 -13.81 -21.36 24.54
N PHE A 65 -13.78 -21.86 23.30
CA PHE A 65 -14.99 -22.51 22.73
C PHE A 65 -15.21 -23.98 23.14
N TYR A 66 -14.26 -24.62 23.84
CA TYR A 66 -14.36 -26.06 24.17
C TYR A 66 -14.68 -26.39 25.64
N GLU A 67 -14.76 -25.42 26.56
CA GLU A 67 -15.03 -25.75 27.97
C GLU A 67 -16.51 -25.95 28.33
N THR A 68 -17.46 -25.62 27.43
CA THR A 68 -18.89 -25.74 27.74
C THR A 68 -19.51 -27.09 27.35
N ARG A 69 -18.82 -28.21 27.61
CA ARG A 69 -19.41 -29.57 27.62
C ARG A 69 -18.90 -30.48 28.75
N GLY A 70 -18.31 -29.95 29.81
CA GLY A 70 -17.74 -30.73 30.91
C GLY A 70 -18.56 -30.82 32.21
N ASN A 71 -19.42 -29.85 32.53
CA ASN A 71 -20.11 -29.79 33.83
C ASN A 71 -21.57 -30.29 33.81
N LEU A 72 -21.78 -31.47 33.21
CA LEU A 72 -23.00 -32.27 33.40
C LEU A 72 -22.65 -33.74 33.69
N ALA A 73 -21.73 -33.99 34.64
CA ALA A 73 -21.62 -35.27 35.33
C ALA A 73 -20.62 -35.16 36.50
N SER A 74 -21.09 -34.76 37.68
CA SER A 74 -20.56 -35.18 38.98
C SER A 74 -21.65 -35.02 40.03
#